data_AF-A0A1I0XNK4-F1
#
_entry.id   AF-A0A1I0XNK4-F1
#
_cell.length_a   1.000
_cell.length_b   1.000
_cell.length_c   1.000
_cell.angle_alpha   90.00
_cell.angle_beta   90.00
_cell.angle_gamma   90.00
#
_symmetry.space_group_name_H-M   'P 1'
#
loop_
_entity.id
_entity.type
_entity.pdbx_description
1 polymer ?
#
loop_
_entity_poly.entity_id
_entity_poly.type
_entity_poly.pdbx_seq_one_letter_code
_entity_poly.pdbx_strand_id
1 'polypeptide(L)'
;MPKVCRLGKYVIFFWSNENDEPIHVHVCEGTPNEDATKIWMDGMIRVAHNKSRIPAKDLNTIMQWLAANRETVEGKWNRHFE
;
A
#
# COMPACT_ATOMS: atom_id res chain seq x y z
N MET A 1 3.24 12.31 -3.00
CA MET A 1 3.02 10.96 -2.45
C MET A 1 2.75 11.05 -0.96
N PRO A 2 1.48 10.96 -0.53
CA PRO A 2 1.14 10.92 0.88
C PRO A 2 1.58 9.59 1.49
N LYS A 3 2.28 9.64 2.63
CA LYS A 3 2.62 8.44 3.39
C LYS A 3 1.39 8.03 4.21
N VAL A 4 0.94 6.78 4.06
CA VAL A 4 -0.15 6.22 4.86
C VAL A 4 0.34 5.95 6.27
N CYS A 5 1.44 5.18 6.39
CA CYS A 5 2.10 4.87 7.65
C CYS A 5 3.50 4.28 7.40
N ARG A 6 4.21 3.97 8.48
CA ARG A 6 5.45 3.19 8.47
C ARG A 6 5.29 1.99 9.39
N LEU A 7 5.55 0.79 8.88
CA LEU A 7 5.50 -0.47 9.61
C LEU A 7 6.93 -1.05 9.68
N GLY A 8 7.63 -0.76 10.77
CA GLY A 8 9.05 -1.08 10.91
C GLY A 8 9.90 -0.42 9.83
N LYS A 9 10.52 -1.24 8.97
CA LYS A 9 11.35 -0.77 7.84
C LYS A 9 10.55 -0.47 6.57
N TYR A 10 9.27 -0.85 6.53
CA TYR A 10 8.40 -0.67 5.37
C TYR A 10 7.65 0.66 5.44
N VAL A 11 7.60 1.36 4.32
CA VAL A 11 6.80 2.56 4.13
C VAL A 11 5.61 2.21 3.25
N ILE A 12 4.41 2.50 3.73
CA ILE A 12 3.16 2.31 2.99
C ILE A 12 2.68 3.69 2.56
N PHE A 13 2.35 3.85 1.28
CA PHE A 13 2.03 5.16 0.71
C PHE A 13 1.12 5.03 -0.52
N PHE A 14 0.52 6.14 -0.94
CA PHE A 14 -0.21 6.22 -2.19
C PHE A 14 0.66 6.81 -3.30
N TRP A 15 0.56 6.23 -4.50
CA TRP A 15 1.23 6.74 -5.70
C TRP A 15 0.21 7.52 -6.53
N SER A 16 0.46 8.81 -6.78
CA SER A 16 -0.57 9.71 -7.33
C SER A 16 -0.65 9.74 -8.87
N ASN A 17 0.22 9.00 -9.56
CA ASN A 17 0.34 9.04 -11.02
C ASN A 17 -0.11 7.71 -11.67
N GLU A 18 -1.23 7.13 -11.21
CA GLU A 18 -1.75 5.84 -11.69
C GLU A 18 -3.23 5.95 -12.14
N ASN A 19 -3.46 6.67 -13.25
CA ASN A 19 -4.64 6.64 -14.13
C ASN A 19 -5.92 5.92 -13.64
N ASP A 20 -6.79 6.62 -12.90
CA ASP A 20 -8.13 6.16 -12.47
C ASP A 20 -8.16 4.74 -11.86
N GLU A 21 -7.05 4.29 -11.29
CA GLU A 21 -6.99 2.99 -10.67
C GLU A 21 -7.80 2.96 -9.37
N PRO A 22 -8.41 1.81 -9.04
CA PRO A 22 -9.14 1.65 -7.80
C PRO A 22 -8.19 1.66 -6.60
N ILE A 23 -8.74 1.77 -5.38
CA ILE A 23 -7.94 1.96 -4.17
C ILE A 23 -6.83 0.91 -4.01
N HIS A 24 -5.61 1.39 -3.81
CA HIS A 24 -4.43 0.57 -3.62
C HIS A 24 -3.37 1.29 -2.79
N VAL A 25 -2.39 0.53 -2.31
CA VAL A 25 -1.20 1.04 -1.65
C VAL A 25 0.06 0.49 -2.30
N HIS A 26 1.12 1.27 -2.16
CA HIS A 26 2.48 0.88 -2.52
C HIS A 26 3.30 0.70 -1.24
N VAL A 27 4.17 -0.30 -1.25
CA VAL A 27 4.98 -0.68 -0.09
C VAL A 27 6.42 -0.91 -0.53
N CYS A 28 7.37 -0.23 0.12
CA CYS A 28 8.79 -0.44 -0.11
C CYS A 28 9.57 -0.36 1.20
N GLU A 29 10.79 -0.87 1.20
CA GLU A 29 11.73 -0.63 2.30
C GLU A 29 12.41 0.73 2.10
N GLY A 30 12.47 1.54 3.15
CA GLY A 30 13.12 2.86 3.09
C GLY A 30 12.34 3.90 2.27
N THR A 31 12.88 4.35 1.15
CA THR A 31 12.34 5.48 0.38
C THR A 31 11.42 5.00 -0.76
N PRO A 32 10.22 5.58 -0.93
CA PRO A 32 9.33 5.31 -2.06
C PRO A 32 10.04 5.36 -3.41
N ASN A 33 9.81 4.34 -4.23
CA ASN A 33 10.42 4.17 -5.56
C ASN A 33 9.47 3.40 -6.48
N GLU A 34 9.79 3.38 -7.78
CA GLU A 34 8.97 2.76 -8.83
C GLU A 34 8.83 1.23 -8.72
N ASP A 35 9.77 0.57 -8.04
CA ASP A 35 9.76 -0.86 -7.78
C ASP A 35 9.01 -1.22 -6.49
N ALA A 36 8.18 -0.30 -5.97
CA ALA A 36 7.34 -0.58 -4.82
C ALA A 36 6.40 -1.78 -5.07
N THR A 37 6.14 -2.54 -4.01
CA THR A 37 5.17 -3.63 -4.00
C THR A 37 3.79 -3.04 -3.98
N LYS A 38 2.97 -3.41 -4.95
CA LYS A 38 1.61 -2.88 -5.11
C LYS A 38 0.61 -3.86 -4.54
N ILE A 39 -0.31 -3.34 -3.73
CA ILE A 39 -1.35 -4.11 -3.06
C ILE A 39 -2.70 -3.43 -3.34
N TRP A 40 -3.60 -4.15 -3.98
CA TRP A 40 -4.97 -3.72 -4.20
C TRP A 40 -5.76 -3.81 -2.91
N MET A 41 -6.60 -2.81 -2.66
CA MET A 41 -7.55 -2.77 -1.55
C MET A 41 -9.01 -2.71 -2.02
N ASP A 42 -9.27 -2.64 -3.31
CA ASP A 42 -10.64 -2.69 -3.86
C ASP A 42 -11.26 -4.09 -3.70
N GLY A 43 -12.31 -4.19 -2.89
CA GLY A 43 -12.88 -5.46 -2.46
C GLY A 43 -11.93 -6.27 -1.58
N MET A 44 -11.35 -7.35 -2.12
CA MET A 44 -10.42 -8.22 -1.38
C MET A 44 -8.98 -7.68 -1.45
N ILE A 45 -8.31 -7.61 -0.29
CA ILE A 45 -6.90 -7.20 -0.22
C ILE A 45 -6.03 -8.26 -0.89
N ARG A 46 -5.33 -7.88 -1.95
CA ARG A 46 -4.51 -8.79 -2.76
C ARG A 46 -3.26 -8.10 -3.30
N VAL A 47 -2.17 -8.85 -3.37
CA VAL A 47 -0.91 -8.37 -3.94
C VAL A 47 -1.06 -8.31 -5.46
N ALA A 48 -0.79 -7.14 -6.05
CA ALA A 48 -0.72 -6.98 -7.50
C ALA A 48 0.61 -7.49 -8.04
N HIS A 49 1.71 -7.04 -7.41
CA HIS A 49 3.06 -7.50 -7.67
C HIS A 49 3.98 -7.18 -6.50
N ASN A 50 5.03 -7.98 -6.31
CA ASN A 50 6.04 -7.82 -5.26
C ASN A 50 7.41 -7.49 -5.86
N LYS A 51 7.51 -6.32 -6.52
CA LYS A 51 8.76 -5.87 -7.17
C LYS A 51 9.86 -5.53 -6.17
N SER A 52 9.49 -5.06 -4.97
CA SER A 52 10.45 -4.77 -3.89
C SER A 52 10.99 -6.02 -3.22
N ARG A 53 10.55 -7.22 -3.64
CA ARG A 53 10.98 -8.52 -3.11
C ARG A 53 10.80 -8.61 -1.60
N ILE A 54 9.67 -8.08 -1.10
CA ILE A 54 9.28 -8.17 0.31
C ILE A 54 9.15 -9.67 0.67
N PRO A 55 9.83 -10.14 1.72
CA PRO A 55 9.69 -11.53 2.17
C PRO A 55 8.22 -11.86 2.48
N ALA A 56 7.78 -13.08 2.15
CA ALA A 56 6.38 -13.47 2.27
C ALA A 56 5.81 -13.29 3.70
N LYS A 57 6.63 -13.52 4.73
CA LYS A 57 6.25 -13.31 6.13
C LYS A 57 5.91 -11.84 6.42
N ASP A 58 6.73 -10.93 5.92
CA ASP A 58 6.55 -9.49 6.14
C ASP A 58 5.38 -8.98 5.31
N LEU A 59 5.24 -9.47 4.07
CA LEU A 59 4.11 -9.17 3.20
C LEU A 59 2.78 -9.59 3.82
N ASN A 60 2.71 -10.80 4.40
CA ASN A 60 1.53 -11.26 5.12
C ASN A 60 1.20 -10.37 6.32
N THR A 61 2.21 -9.93 7.07
CA THR A 61 2.03 -8.99 8.20
C THR A 61 1.47 -7.65 7.72
N ILE A 62 2.00 -7.13 6.61
CA ILE A 62 1.50 -5.91 5.98
C ILE A 62 0.05 -6.08 5.53
N MET A 63 -0.30 -7.20 4.87
CA MET A 63 -1.67 -7.47 4.43
C MET A 63 -2.65 -7.57 5.60
N GLN A 64 -2.27 -8.23 6.70
CA GLN A 64 -3.08 -8.27 7.92
C GLN A 64 -3.29 -6.88 8.53
N TRP A 65 -2.25 -6.06 8.56
CA TRP A 65 -2.36 -4.69 9.04
C TRP A 65 -3.31 -3.85 8.16
N LEU A 66 -3.21 -3.97 6.83
CA LEU A 66 -4.11 -3.29 5.90
C LEU A 66 -5.57 -3.74 6.09
N ALA A 67 -5.80 -5.03 6.32
CA ALA A 67 -7.14 -5.56 6.60
C ALA A 67 -7.71 -4.99 7.90
N ALA A 68 -6.91 -4.96 8.97
CA ALA A 68 -7.34 -4.45 10.27
C ALA A 68 -7.57 -2.92 10.27
N ASN A 69 -6.92 -2.17 9.37
CA ASN A 69 -6.97 -0.71 9.32
C ASN A 69 -7.71 -0.19 8.06
N ARG A 70 -8.52 -1.04 7.43
CA ARG A 70 -9.12 -0.78 6.12
C ARG A 70 -9.83 0.57 6.04
N GLU A 71 -10.75 0.85 6.96
CA GLU A 71 -11.52 2.11 7.00
C GLU A 71 -10.61 3.35 7.10
N THR A 72 -9.52 3.25 7.86
CA THR A 72 -8.56 4.34 8.02
C THR A 72 -7.78 4.60 6.74
N VAL A 73 -7.40 3.54 6.01
CA VAL A 73 -6.69 3.66 4.74
C VAL A 73 -7.63 4.19 3.65
N GLU A 74 -8.85 3.66 3.55
CA GLU A 74 -9.91 4.15 2.64
C GLU A 74 -10.22 5.63 2.90
N GLY A 75 -10.41 6.04 4.16
CA GLY A 75 -10.63 7.44 4.49
C GLY A 75 -9.42 8.35 4.21
N LYS A 76 -8.19 7.83 4.17
CA LYS A 76 -7.01 8.59 3.72
C LYS A 76 -6.94 8.66 2.19
N TRP A 77 -7.36 7.61 1.49
CA TRP A 77 -7.43 7.58 0.03
C TRP A 77 -8.41 8.63 -0.47
N ASN A 78 -9.66 8.59 0.02
CA ASN A 78 -10.71 9.52 -0.39
C ASN A 78 -10.27 10.97 -0.14
N ARG A 79 -9.76 11.30 1.06
CA ARG A 79 -9.25 12.66 1.36
C ARG A 79 -8.10 13.14 0.47
N HIS A 80 -7.39 12.25 -0.20
CA HIS A 80 -6.23 12.60 -1.03
C HIS A 80 -6.55 12.65 -2.53
N PHE A 81 -7.46 11.80 -3.00
CA PHE A 81 -7.79 11.61 -4.42
C PHE A 81 -9.18 12.10 -4.82
N GLU A 82 -10.05 12.40 -3.86
CA GLU A 82 -11.33 13.08 -4.03
C GLU A 82 -11.15 14.59 -3.83
#